data_AF-A0A8T3P9Z6-F1
#
_entry.id   AF-A0A8T3P9Z6-F1
#
_cell.length_a   1.000
_cell.length_b   1.000
_cell.length_c   1.000
_cell.angle_alpha   90.00
_cell.angle_beta   90.00
_cell.angle_gamma   90.00
#
_symmetry.space_group_name_H-M   'P 1'
#
loop_
_entity.id
_entity.type
_entity.pdbx_description
1 polymer ?
#
loop_
_entity_poly.entity_id
_entity_poly.type
_entity_poly.pdbx_seq_one_letter_code
_entity_poly.pdbx_strand_id
1 'polypeptide(L)' 'MRRTQIYLTDRESEALDRVARTSGSTRSELIRMAVEAQYLASADQHALERALLVSAGAWGRAGIGRGDGSGYVEQLRR' A
#
# COMPACT_ATOMS: atom_id res chain seq x y z
N MET A 1 5.98 -19.14 2.57
CA MET A 1 6.04 -18.63 3.96
C MET A 1 7.09 -19.40 4.75
N ARG A 2 7.81 -18.75 5.67
CA ARG A 2 8.68 -19.41 6.66
C ARG A 2 7.91 -19.53 7.98
N ARG A 3 8.00 -20.70 8.64
CA ARG A 3 7.41 -20.90 9.96
C ARG A 3 8.29 -20.24 11.01
N THR A 4 7.69 -19.41 11.85
CA THR A 4 8.38 -18.71 12.94
C THR A 4 7.66 -18.98 14.25
N GLN A 5 8.43 -19.28 15.30
CA GLN A 5 7.91 -19.36 16.66
C GLN A 5 7.94 -17.96 17.28
N ILE A 6 6.82 -17.53 17.84
CA ILE A 6 6.72 -16.31 18.64
C ILE A 6 6.24 -16.69 20.03
N TYR A 7 6.76 -16.01 21.04
CA TYR A 7 6.30 -16.14 22.42
C TYR A 7 5.30 -15.03 22.69
N LEU A 8 4.16 -15.40 23.25
CA LEU A 8 3.08 -14.50 23.64
C LEU A 8 2.75 -14.79 25.09
N THR A 9 2.34 -13.75 25.81
CA THR A 9 1.71 -13.92 27.11
C THR A 9 0.36 -14.61 26.98
N ASP A 10 -0.16 -15.14 28.08
CA ASP A 10 -1.49 -15.75 28.12
C ASP A 10 -2.57 -14.74 27.70
N ARG A 11 -2.47 -13.49 28.18
CA ARG A 11 -3.40 -12.41 27.84
C ARG A 11 -3.43 -12.09 26.34
N GLU A 12 -2.27 -12.06 25.68
CA GLU A 12 -2.17 -11.84 24.24
C GLU A 12 -2.75 -13.02 23.45
N SER A 13 -2.46 -14.24 23.90
CA SER A 13 -3.00 -15.47 23.30
C SER A 13 -4.53 -15.51 23.40
N GLU A 14 -5.10 -15.17 24.55
CA GLU A 14 -6.53 -15.09 24.76
C GLU A 14 -7.19 -13.99 23.91
N ALA A 15 -6.51 -12.85 23.74
CA ALA A 15 -7.00 -11.78 22.87
C ALA A 15 -7.10 -12.24 21.42
N LEU A 16 -6.04 -12.88 20.90
CA LEU A 16 -6.05 -13.46 19.56
C LEU A 16 -7.14 -14.53 19.40
N ASP A 17 -7.37 -15.35 20.41
CA ASP A 17 -8.43 -16.36 20.42
C ASP A 17 -9.83 -15.76 20.33
N ARG A 18 -10.10 -14.72 21.11
CA ARG A 18 -11.41 -14.04 21.06
C ARG A 18 -11.66 -13.45 19.68
N VAL A 19 -10.66 -12.80 19.08
CA VAL A 19 -10.80 -12.22 17.75
C VAL A 19 -10.93 -13.32 16.70
N ALA A 20 -10.12 -14.37 16.74
CA ALA A 20 -10.17 -15.49 15.81
C ALA A 20 -11.57 -16.14 15.78
N ARG A 21 -12.15 -16.38 16.96
CA ARG A 21 -13.51 -16.94 17.07
C ARG A 21 -14.59 -16.03 16.49
N THR A 22 -14.44 -14.72 16.65
CA THR A 22 -15.46 -13.75 16.19
C THR A 22 -15.33 -13.42 14.71
N SER A 23 -14.11 -13.43 14.17
CA SER A 23 -13.85 -13.12 12.76
C SER A 23 -13.85 -14.36 11.84
N GLY A 24 -13.86 -15.57 12.41
CA GLY A 24 -13.68 -16.81 11.65
C GLY A 24 -12.26 -16.99 11.08
N SER A 25 -11.29 -16.21 11.58
CA SER A 25 -9.89 -16.26 11.12
C SER A 25 -9.04 -17.13 12.04
N THR A 26 -7.83 -17.50 11.59
CA THR A 26 -6.87 -18.20 12.45
C THR A 26 -5.96 -17.21 13.21
N ARG A 27 -5.39 -17.63 14.35
CA ARG A 27 -4.40 -16.81 15.07
C ARG A 27 -3.25 -16.36 14.17
N SER A 28 -2.72 -17.28 13.36
CA SER A 28 -1.60 -17.00 12.45
C SER A 28 -1.93 -15.98 11.37
N GLU A 29 -3.20 -15.91 10.96
CA GLU A 29 -3.69 -14.93 10.00
C GLU A 29 -3.84 -13.55 10.62
N LEU A 30 -4.39 -13.48 11.84
CA LEU A 30 -4.47 -12.22 12.61
C LEU A 30 -3.10 -11.64 12.90
N ILE A 31 -2.13 -12.49 13.31
CA ILE A 31 -0.75 -12.06 13.55
C ILE A 31 -0.14 -11.53 12.25
N ARG A 32 -0.37 -12.21 11.13
CA ARG A 32 0.16 -11.76 9.83
C ARG A 32 -0.44 -10.43 9.42
N MET A 33 -1.75 -10.27 9.52
CA MET A 33 -2.45 -9.01 9.23
C MET A 33 -1.93 -7.87 10.12
N ALA A 34 -1.69 -8.14 11.40
CA ALA A 34 -1.12 -7.15 12.31
C ALA A 34 0.30 -6.76 11.88
N VAL A 35 1.15 -7.72 11.48
CA VAL A 35 2.50 -7.44 10.97
C VAL A 35 2.44 -6.63 9.67
N GLU A 36 1.56 -7.00 8.74
CA GLU A 36 1.36 -6.27 7.49
C GLU A 36 0.90 -4.84 7.75
N ALA A 37 -0.12 -4.65 8.59
CA ALA A 37 -0.67 -3.35 8.92
C ALA A 37 0.32 -2.45 9.68
N GLN A 38 1.07 -3.01 10.63
CA GLN A 38 1.89 -2.20 11.54
C GLN A 38 3.31 -1.91 11.01
N TYR A 39 3.89 -2.85 10.25
CA TYR A 39 5.29 -2.78 9.85
C TYR A 39 5.50 -2.72 8.34
N LEU A 40 4.52 -3.14 7.52
CA LEU A 40 4.67 -3.18 6.07
C LEU A 40 3.82 -2.13 5.34
N ALA A 41 2.70 -1.68 5.92
CA ALA A 41 1.84 -0.66 5.31
C ALA A 41 2.57 0.68 5.05
N SER A 42 3.46 1.11 5.95
CA SER A 42 4.25 2.34 5.80
C SER A 42 5.33 2.23 4.71
N ALA A 43 5.81 1.02 4.42
CA ALA A 43 6.78 0.80 3.35
C ALA A 43 6.16 1.09 1.98
N ASP A 44 4.87 0.83 1.83
CA ASP A 44 4.10 1.09 0.61
C ASP A 44 3.71 2.57 0.49
N GLN A 45 3.43 3.25 1.61
CA GLN A 45 3.17 4.69 1.61
C GLN A 45 4.39 5.48 1.14
N HIS A 46 5.59 5.15 1.62
CA HIS A 46 6.82 5.75 1.10
C HIS A 46 7.14 5.32 -0.34
N ALA A 47 6.73 4.13 -0.77
CA ALA A 47 6.88 3.71 -2.16
C ALA A 47 5.95 4.50 -3.09
N LEU A 48 4.71 4.73 -2.67
CA LEU A 48 3.73 5.59 -3.35
C LEU A 48 4.20 7.04 -3.38
N GLU A 49 4.65 7.60 -2.26
CA GLU A 49 5.25 8.94 -2.20
C GLU A 49 6.43 9.07 -3.16
N ARG A 50 7.35 8.09 -3.18
CA ARG A 50 8.45 8.05 -4.15
C ARG A 50 7.96 7.96 -5.59
N ALA A 51 6.95 7.13 -5.87
CA ALA A 51 6.37 7.00 -7.21
C ALA A 51 5.69 8.30 -7.67
N LEU A 52 5.00 9.00 -6.76
CA LEU A 52 4.40 10.32 -7.01
C LEU A 52 5.47 11.38 -7.25
N LEU A 53 6.55 11.41 -6.46
CA LEU A 53 7.67 12.34 -6.67
C LEU A 53 8.40 12.08 -8.00
N VAL A 54 8.64 10.81 -8.34
CA VAL A 54 9.27 10.42 -9.61
C VAL A 54 8.37 10.78 -10.80
N SER A 55 7.06 10.51 -10.71
CA SER A 55 6.12 10.88 -11.78
C SER A 55 5.96 12.40 -11.90
N ALA A 56 5.84 13.15 -10.80
CA ALA A 56 5.82 14.62 -10.85
C ALA A 56 7.07 15.20 -11.54
N GLY A 57 8.25 14.63 -11.30
CA GLY A 57 9.48 14.98 -12.00
C GLY A 57 9.53 14.51 -13.46
N ALA A 58 8.89 13.40 -13.79
CA ALA A 58 8.81 12.85 -15.15
C ALA A 58 7.92 13.71 -16.06
N TRP A 59 6.82 14.29 -15.57
CA TRP A 59 5.95 15.16 -16.36
C TRP A 59 6.62 16.52 -16.64
N GLY A 60 7.46 17.01 -15.72
CA GLY A 60 8.30 18.19 -15.94
C GLY A 60 9.47 17.96 -16.90
N ARG A 61 9.99 16.72 -16.99
CA ARG A 61 11.09 16.34 -17.91
C ARG A 61 10.64 15.83 -19.27
N ALA A 62 9.44 15.25 -19.36
CA ALA A 62 8.90 14.67 -20.59
C ALA A 62 8.53 15.72 -21.65
N GLY A 63 8.79 17.01 -21.40
CA GLY A 63 8.62 18.02 -22.42
C GLY A 63 7.24 17.94 -23.06
N ILE A 64 6.18 17.91 -22.24
CA ILE A 64 4.90 18.48 -22.69
C ILE A 64 5.20 19.97 -22.80
N GLY A 65 5.82 20.30 -23.94
CA GLY A 65 6.21 21.64 -24.26
C GLY A 65 4.99 22.53 -24.14
N ARG A 66 5.26 23.79 -23.82
CA ARG A 66 4.54 24.93 -24.40
C ARG A 66 3.88 24.52 -25.72
N GLY A 67 2.62 24.16 -25.62
CA GLY A 67 1.78 23.59 -26.66
C GLY A 67 0.42 23.65 -26.03
N ASP A 68 -0.22 24.80 -26.21
CA ASP A 68 -1.58 25.01 -25.76
C ASP A 68 -2.45 23.88 -26.32
N GLY A 69 -3.32 23.31 -25.48
CA GLY A 69 -4.22 22.23 -25.89
C GLY A 69 -5.16 22.60 -27.04
N SER A 70 -5.11 23.83 -27.54
CA SER A 70 -5.87 24.36 -28.67
C SER A 70 -5.52 23.64 -29.99
N GLY A 71 -4.24 23.30 -30.21
CA GLY A 71 -3.78 22.68 -31.45
C GLY A 71 -4.27 21.24 -31.65
N TYR A 72 -4.47 20.51 -30.54
CA TYR A 72 -5.01 19.14 -30.57
C TYR A 72 -6.50 19.11 -30.90
N VAL A 73 -7.26 20.09 -30.41
CA VAL A 73 -8.71 20.18 -30.63
C VAL A 73 -9.03 20.63 -32.07
N GLU A 74 -8.21 21.50 -32.66
CA GLU A 74 -8.34 21.93 -34.07
C GLU A 74 -8.16 20.77 -35.06
N GLN A 75 -7.28 19.83 -34.76
CA GLN A 75 -6.96 18.71 -35.66
C GLN A 75 -8.06 17.64 -35.71
N LEU A 76 -8.87 17.53 -34.65
CA LEU A 76 -10.03 16.63 -34.54
C LEU A 76 -11.31 17.18 -35.19
N ARG A 77 -11.32 18.45 -35.61
CA ARG A 77 -12.50 19.14 -36.14
C ARG A 77 -12.62 19.11 -37.67
N ARG A 78 -11.78 18.33 -38.36
CA ARG A 78 -11.74 18.24 -39.84
C ARG A 78 -12.42 16.99 -40.39
#